data_AF-A0A2M9L816-F1
#
_entry.id   AF-A0A2M9L816-F1
#
_cell.length_a   1.000
_cell.length_b   1.000
_cell.length_c   1.000
_cell.angle_alpha   90.00
_cell.angle_beta   90.00
_cell.angle_gamma   90.00
#
_symmetry.space_group_name_H-M   'P 1'
#
loop_
_entity.id
_entity.type
_entity.pdbx_description
1 polymer ?
#
loop_
_entity_poly.entity_id
_entity_poly.type
_entity_poly.pdbx_seq_one_letter_code
_entity_poly.pdbx_strand_id
1 'polypeptide(L)'
;MRLHNPAIEVDDLPDLYEPLILLYERGGEFMKDNVGALDLTGVSFRPGSLQSNTSNTPVVALDGTVLDALDVEGRVTFYAYDIDRGPLFRRLFPQGGEQRDEVFSGRLGWQSTTRLSESEEDINLVRIYDQDAARIIEDAVLGAP
;
A
#
# COMPACT_ATOMS: atom_id res chain seq x y z
N MET A 1 -33.11 -11.61 -10.61
CA MET A 1 -33.59 -10.42 -11.35
C MET A 1 -33.66 -9.27 -10.36
N ARG A 2 -32.64 -8.40 -10.32
CA ARG A 2 -32.57 -7.26 -9.38
C ARG A 2 -33.42 -6.11 -9.94
N LEU A 3 -34.32 -5.57 -9.13
CA LEU A 3 -35.08 -4.35 -9.44
C LEU A 3 -34.12 -3.16 -9.43
N HIS A 4 -33.87 -2.59 -10.60
CA HIS A 4 -33.09 -1.37 -10.77
C HIS A 4 -33.98 -0.18 -10.40
N ASN A 5 -33.57 0.61 -9.39
CA ASN A 5 -34.24 1.86 -9.06
C ASN A 5 -33.68 2.97 -9.98
N PRO A 6 -34.49 3.57 -10.87
CA PRO A 6 -34.01 4.50 -11.89
C PRO A 6 -33.56 5.88 -11.37
N ALA A 7 -33.58 6.11 -10.05
CA ALA A 7 -33.21 7.38 -9.43
C ALA A 7 -31.73 7.45 -8.99
N ILE A 8 -30.95 6.39 -9.17
CA ILE A 8 -29.53 6.34 -8.83
C ILE A 8 -28.78 6.09 -10.14
N GLU A 9 -28.15 7.11 -10.71
CA GLU A 9 -27.11 6.90 -11.71
C GLU A 9 -25.97 6.15 -11.00
N VAL A 10 -25.84 4.86 -11.29
CA VAL A 10 -24.89 3.94 -10.64
C VAL A 10 -23.46 4.12 -11.15
N ASP A 11 -23.27 4.94 -12.19
CA ASP A 11 -22.06 4.92 -13.01
C ASP A 11 -20.82 5.59 -12.39
N ASP A 12 -20.95 6.30 -11.26
CA ASP A 12 -19.84 7.00 -10.58
C ASP A 12 -19.56 6.51 -9.14
N LEU A 13 -20.24 5.45 -8.67
CA LEU A 13 -19.94 4.88 -7.36
C LEU A 13 -18.77 3.89 -7.44
N PRO A 14 -17.79 3.95 -6.51
CA PRO A 14 -16.72 2.98 -6.46
C PRO A 14 -17.31 1.58 -6.21
N ASP A 15 -16.72 0.57 -6.87
CA ASP A 15 -17.11 -0.81 -6.63
C ASP A 15 -16.83 -1.17 -5.16
N LEU A 16 -17.89 -1.51 -4.43
CA LEU A 16 -17.83 -1.81 -2.99
C LEU A 16 -17.14 -3.15 -2.69
N TYR A 17 -17.01 -4.02 -3.68
CA TYR A 17 -16.44 -5.35 -3.54
C TYR A 17 -14.99 -5.42 -4.04
N GLU A 18 -14.59 -4.55 -4.96
CA GLU A 18 -13.21 -4.49 -5.48
C GLU A 18 -12.13 -4.45 -4.38
N PRO A 19 -12.26 -3.62 -3.31
CA PRO A 19 -11.28 -3.63 -2.21
C PRO A 19 -11.18 -4.98 -1.50
N LEU A 20 -12.32 -5.68 -1.37
CA LEU A 20 -12.38 -6.99 -0.70
C LEU A 20 -11.79 -8.08 -1.60
N ILE A 21 -12.05 -8.01 -2.91
CA ILE A 21 -11.49 -8.93 -3.90
C ILE A 21 -9.96 -8.82 -3.90
N LEU A 22 -9.42 -7.60 -4.02
CA LEU A 22 -7.98 -7.34 -4.02
C LEU A 22 -7.30 -7.82 -2.72
N LEU A 23 -7.95 -7.64 -1.57
CA LEU A 23 -7.46 -8.15 -0.29
C LEU A 23 -7.29 -9.68 -0.33
N TYR A 24 -8.31 -10.42 -0.78
CA TYR A 24 -8.27 -11.89 -0.83
C TYR A 24 -7.30 -12.43 -1.89
N GLU A 25 -7.23 -11.80 -3.06
CA GLU A 25 -6.32 -12.22 -4.14
C GLU A 25 -4.84 -12.10 -3.73
N ARG A 26 -4.52 -11.16 -2.83
CA ARG A 26 -3.17 -10.98 -2.25
C ARG A 26 -2.97 -11.72 -0.92
N GLY A 27 -3.85 -12.68 -0.62
CA GLY A 27 -3.73 -13.57 0.54
C GLY A 27 -4.08 -12.92 1.88
N GLY A 28 -4.67 -11.72 1.86
CA GLY A 28 -5.21 -11.06 3.04
C GLY A 28 -6.48 -11.74 3.54
N GLU A 29 -6.72 -11.61 4.83
CA GLU A 29 -7.92 -12.11 5.48
C GLU A 29 -8.39 -11.12 6.54
N PHE A 30 -9.69 -11.14 6.83
CA PHE A 30 -10.23 -10.43 7.98
C PHE A 30 -11.24 -11.29 8.72
N MET A 31 -11.34 -11.06 10.02
CA MET A 31 -12.30 -11.71 10.90
C MET A 31 -13.04 -10.67 11.72
N LYS A 32 -14.27 -10.97 12.11
CA LYS A 32 -14.97 -10.18 13.12
C LYS A 32 -14.73 -10.82 14.48
N ASP A 33 -14.19 -10.06 15.42
CA ASP A 33 -14.00 -10.55 16.78
C ASP A 33 -15.33 -10.60 17.57
N ASN A 34 -15.28 -11.20 18.76
CA ASN A 34 -16.44 -11.35 19.64
C ASN A 34 -16.99 -10.02 20.19
N VAL A 35 -16.25 -8.92 20.03
CA VAL A 35 -16.64 -7.56 20.47
C VAL A 35 -17.13 -6.73 19.27
N GLY A 36 -17.13 -7.32 18.08
CA GLY A 36 -17.62 -6.75 16.84
C GLY A 36 -16.61 -5.86 16.10
N ALA A 37 -15.34 -5.89 16.49
CA ALA A 37 -14.26 -5.27 15.74
C ALA A 37 -13.87 -6.12 14.53
N LEU A 38 -13.32 -5.49 13.49
CA LEU A 38 -12.68 -6.16 12.37
C LEU A 38 -11.21 -6.38 12.72
N ASP A 39 -10.72 -7.61 12.62
CA ASP A 39 -9.32 -7.97 12.77
C ASP A 39 -8.74 -8.26 11.39
N LEU A 40 -7.68 -7.54 11.00
CA LEU A 40 -6.85 -7.79 9.83
C LEU A 40 -5.50 -8.32 10.35
N THR A 41 -5.43 -9.64 10.56
CA THR A 41 -4.20 -10.36 10.91
C THR A 41 -3.41 -9.71 12.06
N GLY A 42 -4.07 -9.44 13.18
CA GLY A 42 -3.44 -8.88 14.39
C GLY A 42 -3.54 -7.36 14.54
N VAL A 43 -4.18 -6.65 13.61
CA VAL A 43 -4.62 -5.26 13.80
C VAL A 43 -6.14 -5.22 13.87
N SER A 44 -6.68 -4.70 14.98
CA SER A 44 -8.12 -4.63 15.24
C SER A 44 -8.67 -3.22 15.11
N PHE A 45 -9.74 -3.05 14.33
CA PHE A 45 -10.43 -1.78 14.10
C PHE A 45 -11.88 -1.90 14.53
N ARG A 46 -12.36 -0.93 15.30
CA ARG A 46 -13.79 -0.82 15.56
C ARG A 46 -14.47 -0.13 14.38
N PRO A 47 -15.51 -0.73 13.78
CA PRO A 47 -16.31 -0.05 12.77
C PRO A 47 -16.85 1.28 13.31
N GLY A 48 -16.58 2.36 12.60
CA GLY A 48 -17.14 3.67 12.90
C GLY A 48 -18.63 3.74 12.57
N SER A 49 -19.26 4.82 13.00
CA SER A 49 -20.58 5.20 12.50
C SER A 49 -20.52 5.52 11.00
N LEU A 50 -21.65 5.42 10.28
CA LEU A 50 -21.71 5.84 8.87
C LEU A 50 -21.18 7.27 8.67
N GLN A 51 -21.53 8.18 9.58
CA GLN A 51 -21.16 9.58 9.51
C GLN A 51 -19.66 9.83 9.77
N SER A 52 -19.04 9.05 10.66
CA SER A 52 -17.58 9.12 10.87
C SER A 52 -16.80 8.51 9.70
N ASN A 53 -17.35 7.50 9.03
CA ASN A 53 -16.69 6.87 7.90
C ASN A 53 -16.71 7.79 6.67
N THR A 54 -17.78 8.58 6.48
CA THR A 54 -17.85 9.58 5.39
C THR A 54 -16.87 10.73 5.53
N SER A 55 -16.33 10.98 6.73
CA SER A 55 -15.33 12.03 6.97
C SER A 55 -13.89 11.52 6.98
N ASN A 56 -13.68 10.20 6.81
CA ASN A 56 -12.36 9.62 6.91
C ASN A 56 -11.67 9.66 5.54
N THR A 57 -10.44 10.16 5.49
CA THR A 57 -9.61 10.08 4.29
C THR A 57 -9.29 8.60 4.01
N PRO A 58 -9.58 8.06 2.81
CA PRO A 58 -9.15 6.71 2.43
C PRO A 58 -7.65 6.56 2.64
N VAL A 59 -7.23 5.46 3.27
CA VAL A 59 -5.85 5.34 3.77
C VAL A 59 -4.84 5.15 2.64
N VAL A 60 -5.24 4.58 1.49
CA VAL A 60 -4.40 4.37 0.29
C VAL A 60 -5.32 4.27 -0.94
N ALA A 61 -4.91 4.78 -2.10
CA ALA A 61 -5.59 4.45 -3.35
C ALA A 61 -5.39 2.97 -3.70
N LEU A 62 -6.47 2.26 -4.02
CA LEU A 62 -6.47 0.85 -4.40
C LEU A 62 -6.00 0.64 -5.86
N ASP A 63 -5.06 1.46 -6.33
CA ASP A 63 -4.52 1.32 -7.68
C ASP A 63 -3.71 0.03 -7.79
N GLY A 64 -4.05 -0.80 -8.78
CA GLY A 64 -3.41 -2.10 -8.98
C GLY A 64 -1.91 -2.00 -9.18
N THR A 65 -1.41 -0.96 -9.84
CA THR A 65 0.03 -0.74 -10.09
C THR A 65 0.76 -0.41 -8.80
N VAL A 66 0.14 0.36 -7.91
CA VAL A 66 0.70 0.68 -6.58
C VAL A 66 0.78 -0.59 -5.74
N LEU A 67 -0.29 -1.38 -5.71
CA LEU A 67 -0.32 -2.66 -4.98
C LEU A 67 0.69 -3.66 -5.53
N ASP A 68 0.80 -3.80 -6.85
CA ASP A 68 1.80 -4.66 -7.50
C ASP A 68 3.24 -4.23 -7.20
N ALA A 69 3.49 -2.93 -7.03
CA ALA A 69 4.80 -2.43 -6.64
C ALA A 69 5.13 -2.70 -5.17
N LEU A 70 4.14 -2.80 -4.28
CA LEU A 70 4.34 -3.16 -2.88
C LEU A 70 4.54 -4.66 -2.69
N ASP A 71 3.90 -5.48 -3.52
CA ASP A 71 3.97 -6.92 -3.43
C ASP A 71 5.37 -7.48 -3.65
N VAL A 72 5.83 -8.27 -2.68
CA VAL A 72 7.09 -9.00 -2.76
C VAL A 72 7.11 -10.17 -1.78
N GLU A 73 7.71 -11.27 -2.21
CA GLU A 73 7.93 -12.41 -1.33
C GLU A 73 9.09 -12.16 -0.36
N GLY A 74 8.90 -12.54 0.90
CA GLY A 74 9.90 -12.43 1.95
C GLY A 74 9.78 -11.14 2.76
N ARG A 75 10.85 -10.79 3.49
CA ARG A 75 10.85 -9.59 4.32
C ARG A 75 11.33 -8.40 3.51
N VAL A 76 10.62 -7.28 3.62
CA VAL A 76 11.00 -6.01 2.99
C VAL A 76 11.11 -4.92 4.06
N THR A 77 12.07 -4.02 3.88
CA THR A 77 12.16 -2.77 4.62
C THR A 77 12.29 -1.62 3.64
N PHE A 78 11.44 -0.60 3.78
CA PHE A 78 11.45 0.59 2.93
C PHE A 78 12.27 1.74 3.53
N TYR A 79 12.88 2.53 2.65
CA TYR A 79 13.68 3.70 3.00
C TYR A 79 13.39 4.85 2.05
N ALA A 80 13.36 6.07 2.57
CA ALA A 80 13.26 7.30 1.79
C ALA A 80 14.09 8.40 2.45
N TYR A 81 14.33 9.51 1.73
CA TYR A 81 15.04 10.64 2.31
C TYR A 81 14.15 11.40 3.31
N ASP A 82 14.74 11.88 4.40
CA ASP A 82 14.04 12.52 5.52
C ASP A 82 13.18 13.75 5.12
N ILE A 83 13.59 14.49 4.09
CA ILE A 83 13.03 15.83 3.81
C ILE A 83 12.30 15.92 2.46
N ASP A 84 12.52 14.97 1.54
CA ASP A 84 12.00 15.07 0.17
C ASP A 84 11.24 13.82 -0.25
N ARG A 85 10.24 13.99 -1.12
CA ARG A 85 9.66 12.95 -1.99
C ARG A 85 10.70 12.44 -3.01
N GLY A 86 11.86 12.03 -2.51
CA GLY A 86 12.97 11.50 -3.28
C GLY A 86 12.71 10.06 -3.70
N PRO A 87 13.71 9.41 -4.33
CA PRO A 87 13.57 8.02 -4.73
C PRO A 87 13.26 7.13 -3.51
N LEU A 88 12.30 6.23 -3.68
CA LEU A 88 11.98 5.20 -2.71
C LEU A 88 12.94 4.04 -2.89
N PHE A 89 13.48 3.53 -1.79
CA PHE A 89 14.34 2.36 -1.76
C PHE A 89 13.70 1.25 -0.96
N ARG A 90 14.02 0.01 -1.30
CA ARG A 90 13.69 -1.16 -0.49
C ARG A 90 14.87 -2.10 -0.35
N ARG A 91 14.97 -2.71 0.82
CA ARG A 91 15.84 -3.85 1.10
C ARG A 91 14.99 -5.10 1.23
N LEU A 92 15.26 -6.09 0.39
CA LEU A 92 14.56 -7.35 0.33
C LEU A 92 15.41 -8.48 0.92
N PHE A 93 14.73 -9.37 1.64
CA PHE A 93 15.25 -10.65 2.08
C PHE A 93 14.33 -11.75 1.53
N PRO A 94 14.51 -12.15 0.25
CA PRO A 94 13.71 -13.20 -0.37
C PRO A 94 13.88 -14.53 0.37
N GLN A 95 12.85 -15.36 0.38
CA GLN A 95 12.93 -16.67 1.03
C GLN A 95 13.94 -17.57 0.30
N GLY A 96 15.06 -17.88 0.95
CA GLY A 96 16.13 -18.69 0.38
C GLY A 96 17.03 -17.96 -0.64
N GLY A 97 16.93 -16.63 -0.74
CA GLY A 97 17.75 -15.80 -1.62
C GLY A 97 18.74 -14.92 -0.86
N GLU A 98 19.65 -14.29 -1.62
CA GLU A 98 20.52 -13.23 -1.09
C GLU A 98 19.75 -11.92 -0.91
N GLN A 99 20.22 -11.09 0.01
CA GLN A 99 19.71 -9.73 0.21
C GLN A 99 19.83 -8.94 -1.09
N ARG A 100 18.78 -8.18 -1.43
CA ARG A 100 18.79 -7.27 -2.58
C ARG A 100 18.36 -5.88 -2.16
N ASP A 101 19.09 -4.89 -2.65
CA ASP A 101 18.76 -3.49 -2.49
C ASP A 101 18.22 -2.98 -3.83
N GLU A 102 17.06 -2.32 -3.80
CA GLU A 102 16.36 -1.83 -4.99
C GLU A 102 15.90 -0.37 -4.80
N VAL A 103 15.80 0.35 -5.92
CA VAL A 103 15.24 1.70 -6.02
C VAL A 103 14.02 1.68 -6.93
N PHE A 104 12.96 2.38 -6.53
CA PHE A 104 11.73 2.49 -7.30
C PHE A 104 11.85 3.59 -8.37
N SER A 105 11.39 3.26 -9.56
CA SER A 105 11.20 4.21 -10.66
C SER A 105 9.77 4.06 -11.19
N GLY A 106 8.97 5.12 -11.15
CA GLY A 106 7.55 5.04 -11.56
C GLY A 106 7.31 4.43 -12.96
N ARG A 107 8.27 4.55 -13.89
CA ARG A 107 8.16 3.95 -15.24
C ARG A 107 8.78 2.57 -15.39
N LEU A 108 9.82 2.26 -14.61
CA LEU A 108 10.61 1.03 -14.76
C LEU A 108 10.40 0.03 -13.61
N GLY A 109 9.55 0.38 -12.64
CA GLY A 109 9.37 -0.38 -11.41
C GLY A 109 10.65 -0.40 -10.57
N TRP A 110 10.86 -1.51 -9.88
CA TRP A 110 12.03 -1.73 -9.04
C TRP A 110 13.29 -2.07 -9.84
N GLN A 111 14.38 -1.40 -9.53
CA GLN A 111 15.69 -1.60 -10.17
C GLN A 111 16.76 -1.85 -9.11
N SER A 112 17.71 -2.74 -9.39
CA SER A 112 18.82 -3.03 -8.46
C SER A 112 19.67 -1.79 -8.19
N THR A 113 20.12 -1.62 -6.94
CA THR A 113 20.97 -0.50 -6.53
C THR A 113 21.98 -0.91 -5.47
N THR A 114 23.07 -0.17 -5.36
CA THR A 114 24.08 -0.31 -4.29
C THR A 114 23.92 0.75 -3.19
N ARG A 115 23.03 1.74 -3.36
CA ARG A 115 22.93 2.90 -2.47
C ARG A 115 22.62 2.58 -1.00
N LEU A 116 21.85 1.53 -0.72
CA LEU A 116 21.55 1.14 0.67
C LEU A 116 22.73 0.42 1.35
N SER A 117 23.74 0.01 0.58
CA SER A 117 24.95 -0.67 1.06
C SER A 117 26.15 0.28 1.20
N GLU A 118 26.03 1.52 0.73
CA GLU A 118 27.04 2.58 0.90
C GLU A 118 26.91 3.20 2.31
N SER A 119 28.06 3.45 2.96
CA SER A 119 28.26 3.88 4.36
C SER A 119 27.19 4.83 4.95
N GLU A 120 26.79 4.58 6.20
CA GLU A 120 25.77 5.30 6.99
C GLU A 120 26.02 6.82 7.15
N GLU A 121 27.21 7.33 6.84
CA GLU A 121 27.58 8.73 7.09
C GLU A 121 27.15 9.74 6.01
N ASP A 122 26.74 9.29 4.82
CA ASP A 122 26.50 10.19 3.67
C ASP A 122 25.06 10.16 3.12
N ILE A 123 24.16 9.40 3.76
CA ILE A 123 22.83 9.17 3.21
C ILE A 123 21.77 9.41 4.29
N ASN A 124 21.06 10.54 4.19
CA ASN A 124 19.87 10.89 4.99
C ASN A 124 18.65 9.99 4.69
N LEU A 125 18.86 8.67 4.51
CA LEU A 125 17.81 7.69 4.30
C LEU A 125 17.28 7.23 5.66
N VAL A 126 15.99 7.44 5.87
CA VAL A 126 15.26 6.98 7.04
C VAL A 126 14.40 5.79 6.66
N ARG A 127 14.26 4.84 7.59
CA ARG A 127 13.30 3.75 7.43
C ARG A 127 11.89 4.31 7.51
N ILE A 128 11.03 3.91 6.57
CA ILE A 128 9.62 4.30 6.53
C ILE A 128 8.71 3.08 6.62
N TYR A 129 7.43 3.32 6.88
CA TYR A 129 6.40 2.29 6.92
C TYR A 129 5.78 2.09 5.54
N ASP A 130 5.15 0.93 5.34
CA ASP A 130 4.56 0.50 4.08
C ASP A 130 3.52 1.50 3.55
N GLN A 131 2.77 2.15 4.44
CA GLN A 131 1.80 3.20 4.09
C GLN A 131 2.47 4.44 3.47
N ASP A 132 3.67 4.81 3.94
CA ASP A 132 4.41 5.96 3.43
C ASP A 132 5.09 5.60 2.11
N ALA A 133 5.59 4.36 2.00
CA ALA A 133 6.07 3.81 0.74
C ALA A 133 4.96 3.78 -0.32
N ALA A 134 3.76 3.33 0.03
CA ALA A 134 2.60 3.29 -0.84
C ALA A 134 2.28 4.68 -1.43
N ARG A 135 2.26 5.71 -0.59
CA ARG A 135 2.03 7.11 -1.02
C ARG A 135 3.09 7.59 -2.00
N ILE A 136 4.37 7.30 -1.75
CA ILE A 136 5.46 7.69 -2.65
C ILE A 136 5.36 6.97 -4.00
N ILE A 137 4.98 5.69 -4.00
CA ILE A 137 4.73 4.91 -5.23
C ILE A 137 3.56 5.50 -6.00
N GLU A 138 2.45 5.78 -5.31
CA GLU A 138 1.24 6.39 -5.88
C GLU A 138 1.57 7.72 -6.56
N ASP A 139 2.24 8.63 -5.86
CA ASP A 139 2.69 9.93 -6.40
C ASP A 139 3.58 9.74 -7.65
N ALA A 140 4.44 8.72 -7.67
CA ALA A 140 5.37 8.45 -8.76
C ALA A 140 4.72 7.78 -9.98
N VAL A 141 3.65 7.00 -9.78
CA VAL A 141 2.95 6.24 -10.82
C VAL A 141 1.80 7.05 -11.43
N LEU A 142 0.98 7.67 -10.58
CA LEU A 142 -0.24 8.38 -10.98
C LEU A 142 -0.02 9.89 -11.16
N GLY A 143 1.13 10.41 -10.69
CA GLY A 143 1.36 11.84 -10.51
C GLY A 143 0.81 12.30 -9.16
N ALA A 144 1.39 13.38 -8.61
CA ALA A 144 0.82 13.99 -7.41
C ALA A 144 -0.63 14.44 -7.68
N PRO A 145 -1.57 14.27 -6.74
CA PRO A 145 -2.95 14.69 -6.89
C PRO A 145 -3.11 16.21 -7.13
#